data_AF-A0A6A5XHA9-F1
#
_entry.id   AF-A0A6A5XHA9-F1
#
_cell.length_a   1.000
_cell.length_b   1.000
_cell.length_c   1.000
_cell.angle_alpha   90.00
_cell.angle_beta   90.00
_cell.angle_gamma   90.00
#
_symmetry.space_group_name_H-M   'P 1'
#
loop_
_entity.id
_entity.type
_entity.pdbx_description
1 polymer ?
#
loop_
_entity_poly.entity_id
_entity_poly.type
_entity_poly.pdbx_seq_one_letter_code
_entity_poly.pdbx_strand_id
1 'polypeptide(L)'
;MIFKKPLTNAMDIWEVACIIWWVATGDDLFYSRQNNREIIPQIHAFLGSSCADWLLGASIEGIVNEIWTTAPTPVDFDVREMVPLEQELKDLLSDDEDDEYDDFANYTEQLGKFMRRMLVVDPKQRPTAEELLEDEFLREKKTVGA
;
A
#
# COMPACT_ATOMS: atom_id res chain seq x y z
N MET A 1 -2.46 -13.83 -3.35
CA MET A 1 -2.13 -13.66 -1.92
C MET A 1 -0.78 -14.31 -1.59
N ILE A 2 0.20 -13.53 -1.12
CA ILE A 2 1.62 -13.92 -0.99
C ILE A 2 1.85 -14.98 0.10
N PHE A 3 1.27 -14.75 1.28
CA PHE A 3 1.47 -15.58 2.48
C PHE A 3 0.35 -16.60 2.73
N LYS A 4 -0.61 -16.74 1.81
CA LYS A 4 -1.82 -17.59 1.94
C LYS A 4 -2.48 -17.54 3.34
N LYS A 5 -2.55 -16.36 3.94
CA LYS A 5 -3.25 -16.13 5.22
C LYS A 5 -4.76 -16.31 5.02
N PRO A 6 -5.54 -16.58 6.08
CA PRO A 6 -7.00 -16.72 5.97
C PRO A 6 -7.64 -15.51 5.28
N LEU A 7 -8.54 -15.78 4.34
CA LEU A 7 -9.33 -14.73 3.68
C LEU A 7 -10.26 -14.10 4.71
N THR A 8 -10.16 -12.80 4.87
CA THR A 8 -10.98 -11.99 5.78
C THR A 8 -11.32 -10.67 5.08
N ASN A 9 -12.35 -9.96 5.54
CA ASN A 9 -12.73 -8.66 4.99
C ASN A 9 -11.58 -7.63 5.04
N ALA A 10 -10.60 -7.82 5.92
CA ALA A 10 -9.40 -7.00 5.93
C ALA A 10 -8.67 -7.07 4.57
N MET A 11 -8.65 -8.23 3.90
CA MET A 11 -8.01 -8.36 2.58
C MET A 11 -8.65 -7.47 1.53
N ASP A 12 -9.99 -7.34 1.55
CA ASP A 12 -10.70 -6.46 0.63
C ASP A 12 -10.26 -5.00 0.82
N ILE A 13 -9.97 -4.58 2.04
CA ILE A 13 -9.46 -3.22 2.33
C ILE A 13 -8.07 -2.98 1.74
N TRP A 14 -7.21 -4.00 1.72
CA TRP A 14 -5.92 -3.89 1.04
C TRP A 14 -6.11 -3.80 -0.48
N GLU A 15 -7.02 -4.59 -1.04
CA GLU A 15 -7.33 -4.52 -2.48
C GLU A 15 -7.94 -3.17 -2.85
N VAL A 16 -8.81 -2.61 -2.01
CA VAL A 16 -9.34 -1.26 -2.17
C VAL A 16 -8.22 -0.21 -2.17
N ALA A 17 -7.21 -0.34 -1.31
CA ALA A 17 -6.05 0.55 -1.33
C ALA A 17 -5.28 0.48 -2.66
N CYS A 18 -5.07 -0.73 -3.20
CA CYS A 18 -4.45 -0.91 -4.52
C CYS A 18 -5.30 -0.27 -5.64
N ILE A 19 -6.63 -0.41 -5.56
CA ILE A 19 -7.55 0.20 -6.54
C ILE A 19 -7.50 1.73 -6.44
N ILE A 20 -7.53 2.28 -5.24
CA ILE A 20 -7.46 3.74 -5.02
C ILE A 20 -6.16 4.30 -5.59
N TRP A 21 -5.03 3.62 -5.35
CA TRP A 21 -3.76 3.97 -5.96
C TRP A 21 -3.85 3.99 -7.48
N TRP A 22 -4.30 2.90 -8.09
CA TRP A 22 -4.43 2.79 -9.55
C TRP A 22 -5.34 3.87 -10.14
N VAL A 23 -6.44 4.21 -9.47
CA VAL A 23 -7.32 5.31 -9.88
C VAL A 23 -6.62 6.67 -9.80
N ALA A 24 -5.79 6.89 -8.77
CA ALA A 24 -5.11 8.16 -8.57
C ALA A 24 -3.92 8.35 -9.52
N THR A 25 -3.12 7.32 -9.75
CA THR A 25 -1.82 7.41 -10.44
C THR A 25 -1.83 6.81 -11.85
N GLY A 26 -2.81 5.96 -12.16
CA GLY A 26 -2.85 5.19 -13.41
C GLY A 26 -1.90 3.99 -13.45
N ASP A 27 -1.17 3.70 -12.38
CA ASP A 27 -0.21 2.58 -12.31
C ASP A 27 -0.56 1.59 -11.19
N ASP A 28 0.00 0.37 -11.23
CA ASP A 28 -0.20 -0.63 -10.19
C ASP A 28 0.63 -0.29 -8.94
N LEU A 29 0.02 -0.30 -7.75
CA LEU A 29 0.72 -0.03 -6.49
C LEU A 29 1.87 -1.02 -6.24
N PHE A 30 1.64 -2.28 -6.58
CA PHE A 30 2.64 -3.34 -6.46
C PHE A 30 2.61 -4.18 -7.72
N TYR A 31 3.79 -4.44 -8.27
CA TYR A 31 3.92 -5.16 -9.52
C TYR A 31 4.70 -6.46 -9.33
N SER A 32 4.28 -7.53 -10.00
CA SER A 32 4.99 -8.82 -9.98
C SER A 32 5.03 -9.39 -11.39
N ARG A 33 6.21 -9.75 -11.87
CA ARG A 33 6.37 -10.34 -13.22
C ARG A 33 6.14 -11.84 -13.21
N GLN A 34 6.76 -12.54 -12.27
CA GLN A 34 6.82 -14.01 -12.29
C GLN A 34 6.50 -14.63 -10.94
N ASN A 35 6.85 -13.94 -9.86
CA ASN A 35 6.73 -14.49 -8.52
C ASN A 35 6.14 -13.44 -7.59
N ASN A 36 4.92 -13.65 -7.08
CA ASN A 36 4.25 -12.70 -6.18
C ASN A 36 5.05 -12.32 -4.92
N ARG A 37 6.10 -13.07 -4.56
CA ARG A 37 7.03 -12.72 -3.47
C ARG A 37 7.91 -11.51 -3.81
N GLU A 38 7.99 -11.14 -5.09
CA GLU A 38 8.51 -9.87 -5.62
C GLU A 38 7.88 -8.65 -4.95
N ILE A 39 6.64 -8.78 -4.47
CA ILE A 39 5.91 -7.68 -3.84
C ILE A 39 6.40 -7.41 -2.40
N ILE A 40 7.01 -8.40 -1.72
CA ILE A 40 7.47 -8.23 -0.32
C ILE A 40 8.45 -7.07 -0.15
N PRO A 41 9.56 -6.97 -0.92
CA PRO A 41 10.47 -5.84 -0.82
C PRO A 41 9.82 -4.50 -1.21
N GLN A 42 8.85 -4.50 -2.13
CA GLN A 42 8.10 -3.30 -2.50
C GLN A 42 7.25 -2.81 -1.33
N ILE A 43 6.50 -3.71 -0.68
CA ILE A 43 5.75 -3.38 0.54
C ILE A 43 6.67 -2.76 1.59
N HIS A 44 7.87 -3.34 1.81
CA HIS A 44 8.83 -2.78 2.75
C HIS A 44 9.36 -1.40 2.32
N ALA A 45 9.63 -1.17 1.04
CA ALA A 45 10.09 0.12 0.53
C ALA A 45 9.02 1.22 0.72
N PHE A 46 7.78 0.93 0.33
CA PHE A 46 6.66 1.84 0.48
C PHE A 46 6.31 2.12 1.95
N LEU A 47 6.25 1.06 2.76
CA LEU A 47 5.75 1.15 4.13
C LEU A 47 6.84 1.44 5.19
N GLY A 48 8.10 1.21 4.85
CA GLY A 48 9.22 1.40 5.74
C GLY A 48 9.37 0.29 6.79
N SER A 49 10.27 0.52 7.74
CA SER A 49 10.70 -0.48 8.73
C SER A 49 9.60 -0.94 9.69
N SER A 50 8.51 -0.20 9.84
CA SER A 50 7.39 -0.56 10.72
C SER A 50 6.71 -1.87 10.35
N CYS A 51 6.81 -2.30 9.09
CA CYS A 51 6.25 -3.56 8.61
C CYS A 51 7.26 -4.72 8.59
N ALA A 52 8.55 -4.45 8.85
CA ALA A 52 9.64 -5.41 8.63
C ALA A 52 9.49 -6.68 9.46
N ASP A 53 9.19 -6.55 10.76
CA ASP A 53 9.05 -7.70 11.67
C ASP A 53 7.92 -8.63 11.23
N TRP A 54 6.78 -8.05 10.83
CA TRP A 54 5.65 -8.83 10.37
C TRP A 54 5.94 -9.52 9.04
N LEU A 55 6.55 -8.81 8.08
CA LEU A 55 6.92 -9.39 6.77
C LEU A 55 7.94 -10.52 6.92
N LEU A 56 8.94 -10.33 7.78
CA LEU A 56 9.95 -11.35 8.07
C LEU A 56 9.32 -12.57 8.75
N GLY A 57 8.50 -12.35 9.78
CA GLY A 57 7.77 -13.42 10.47
C GLY A 57 6.88 -14.21 9.52
N ALA A 58 6.07 -13.52 8.71
CA ALA A 58 5.20 -14.14 7.72
C ALA A 58 5.98 -14.91 6.64
N SER A 59 7.17 -14.43 6.27
CA SER A 59 8.06 -15.11 5.33
C SER A 59 8.64 -16.39 5.92
N ILE A 60 9.13 -16.35 7.16
CA ILE A 60 9.63 -17.53 7.88
C ILE A 60 8.52 -18.56 8.04
N GLU A 61 7.33 -18.14 8.46
CA GLU A 61 6.16 -19.02 8.55
C GLU A 61 5.78 -19.63 7.20
N GLY A 62 5.88 -18.85 6.11
CA GLY A 62 5.63 -19.34 4.76
C GLY A 62 6.60 -20.45 4.33
N ILE A 63 7.87 -20.34 4.73
CA ILE A 63 8.89 -21.37 4.48
C ILE A 63 8.63 -22.61 5.35
N VAL A 64 8.44 -22.42 6.66
CA VAL A 64 8.26 -23.52 7.63
C VAL A 64 7.00 -24.33 7.33
N ASN A 65 5.92 -23.68 6.90
CA ASN A 65 4.66 -24.33 6.56
C ASN A 65 4.60 -24.79 5.10
N GLU A 66 5.72 -24.77 4.37
CA GLU A 66 5.82 -25.18 2.96
C GLU A 66 4.80 -24.48 2.05
N ILE A 67 4.38 -23.26 2.40
CA ILE A 67 3.54 -22.40 1.56
C ILE A 67 4.29 -22.05 0.27
N TRP A 68 5.62 -21.91 0.39
CA TRP A 68 6.54 -21.68 -0.72
C TRP A 68 7.40 -22.92 -0.96
N THR A 69 7.33 -23.46 -2.18
CA THR A 69 8.09 -24.65 -2.60
C THR A 69 9.54 -24.36 -2.98
N THR A 70 9.89 -23.09 -3.11
CA THR A 70 11.24 -22.62 -3.45
C THR A 70 11.59 -21.44 -2.55
N ALA A 71 12.88 -21.13 -2.38
CA ALA A 71 13.28 -19.84 -1.82
C ALA A 71 12.79 -18.70 -2.75
N PRO A 72 12.51 -17.50 -2.24
CA PRO A 72 12.30 -16.33 -3.08
C PRO A 72 13.53 -16.16 -3.99
N THR A 73 13.32 -16.03 -5.30
CA THR A 73 14.40 -15.69 -6.23
C THR A 73 15.07 -14.40 -5.75
N PRO A 74 16.41 -14.26 -5.78
CA PRO A 74 17.04 -12.96 -5.63
C PRO A 74 16.52 -12.11 -6.79
N VAL A 75 15.60 -11.20 -6.47
CA VAL A 75 15.10 -10.27 -7.46
C VAL A 75 16.04 -9.08 -7.44
N ASP A 76 16.50 -8.68 -8.62
CA ASP A 76 17.26 -7.45 -8.82
C ASP A 76 16.26 -6.29 -8.71
N PHE A 77 15.83 -6.00 -7.48
CA PHE A 77 15.12 -4.78 -7.17
C PHE A 77 16.17 -3.73 -6.89
N ASP A 78 16.19 -2.67 -7.71
CA ASP A 78 16.88 -1.47 -7.26
C ASP A 78 16.00 -0.79 -6.20
N VAL A 79 16.08 -1.30 -4.97
CA VAL A 79 15.38 -0.73 -3.81
C VAL A 79 15.81 0.72 -3.55
N ARG A 80 16.90 1.19 -4.19
CA ARG A 80 17.37 2.58 -4.11
C ARG A 80 16.53 3.52 -4.95
N GLU A 81 15.83 3.01 -5.96
CA GLU A 81 14.89 3.79 -6.78
C GLU A 81 13.50 3.85 -6.15
N MET A 82 13.18 2.95 -5.21
CA MET A 82 11.90 2.97 -4.52
C MET A 82 11.89 4.00 -3.39
N VAL A 83 10.93 4.91 -3.44
CA VAL A 83 10.72 5.92 -2.41
C VAL A 83 9.52 5.54 -1.51
N PRO A 84 9.40 6.13 -0.30
CA PRO A 84 8.24 5.92 0.54
C PRO A 84 6.93 6.31 -0.16
N LEU A 85 5.82 5.69 0.26
CA LEU A 85 4.49 5.91 -0.32
C LEU A 85 4.13 7.38 -0.55
N GLU A 86 4.36 8.23 0.45
CA GLU A 86 4.02 9.64 0.39
C GLU A 86 4.89 10.42 -0.59
N GLN A 87 6.14 9.99 -0.79
CA GLN A 87 7.03 10.59 -1.77
C GLN A 87 6.64 10.17 -3.18
N GLU A 88 6.38 8.87 -3.39
CA GLU A 88 5.93 8.36 -4.69
C GLU A 88 4.62 9.02 -5.13
N LEU A 89 3.66 9.18 -4.20
CA LEU A 89 2.42 9.92 -4.48
C LEU A 89 2.70 11.36 -4.90
N LYS A 90 3.65 12.04 -4.25
CA LYS A 90 4.01 13.41 -4.63
C LYS A 90 4.64 13.44 -6.01
N ASP A 91 5.58 12.55 -6.29
CA ASP A 91 6.32 12.54 -7.55
C ASP A 91 5.42 12.18 -8.74
N LEU A 92 4.47 11.26 -8.57
CA LEU A 92 3.54 10.85 -9.63
C LEU A 92 2.41 11.85 -9.88
N LEU A 93 2.03 12.60 -8.84
CA LEU A 93 0.89 13.51 -8.90
C LEU A 93 1.33 14.96 -9.11
N SER A 94 2.56 15.35 -8.79
CA SER A 94 3.06 16.70 -9.04
C SER A 94 3.07 16.97 -10.54
N ASP A 95 2.30 17.97 -10.97
CA ASP A 95 2.40 18.50 -12.32
C ASP A 95 3.59 19.48 -12.35
N ASP A 96 4.54 19.28 -13.26
CA ASP A 96 5.77 20.08 -13.39
C ASP A 96 5.48 21.57 -13.72
N GLU A 97 4.23 21.92 -14.02
CA GLU A 97 3.86 23.21 -14.59
C GLU A 97 3.30 24.26 -13.61
N ASP A 98 2.82 23.93 -12.40
CA ASP A 98 2.27 24.94 -11.49
C ASP A 98 2.37 24.56 -9.99
N ASP A 99 3.41 25.05 -9.30
CA ASP A 99 3.60 25.00 -7.83
C ASP A 99 2.51 25.79 -7.02
N GLU A 100 1.44 26.28 -7.67
CA GLU A 100 0.56 27.31 -7.10
C GLU A 100 -0.75 26.77 -6.46
N TYR A 101 -0.99 25.45 -6.43
CA TYR A 101 -2.20 24.89 -5.81
C TYR A 101 -1.91 24.17 -4.48
N ASP A 102 -1.97 24.92 -3.37
CA ASP A 102 -1.97 24.39 -1.99
C ASP A 102 -2.97 23.23 -1.79
N ASP A 103 -4.09 23.26 -2.51
CA ASP A 103 -5.13 22.22 -2.48
C ASP A 103 -4.61 20.85 -2.93
N PHE A 104 -3.65 20.82 -3.86
CA PHE A 104 -3.12 19.58 -4.41
C PHE A 104 -2.13 18.92 -3.45
N ALA A 105 -1.24 19.70 -2.87
CA ALA A 105 -0.33 19.22 -1.84
C ALA A 105 -1.11 18.65 -0.64
N ASN A 106 -2.18 19.33 -0.23
CA ASN A 106 -3.09 18.86 0.82
C ASN A 106 -3.78 17.55 0.41
N TYR A 107 -4.33 17.46 -0.81
CA TYR A 107 -4.96 16.23 -1.32
C TYR A 107 -4.00 15.03 -1.26
N THR A 108 -2.78 15.19 -1.78
CA THR A 108 -1.77 14.13 -1.83
C THR A 108 -1.35 13.69 -0.43
N GLU A 109 -1.20 14.63 0.51
CA GLU A 109 -0.91 14.32 1.91
C GLU A 109 -2.06 13.53 2.57
N GLN A 110 -3.31 13.98 2.39
CA GLN A 110 -4.47 13.29 2.95
C GLN A 110 -4.67 11.89 2.34
N LEU A 111 -4.50 11.76 1.02
CA LEU A 111 -4.55 10.48 0.33
C LEU A 111 -3.48 9.52 0.85
N GLY A 112 -2.24 10.00 1.02
CA GLY A 112 -1.15 9.20 1.60
C GLY A 112 -1.48 8.68 3.01
N LYS A 113 -2.00 9.56 3.88
CA LYS A 113 -2.46 9.18 5.23
C LYS A 113 -3.58 8.14 5.19
N PHE A 114 -4.57 8.34 4.32
CA PHE A 114 -5.68 7.40 4.17
C PHE A 114 -5.20 6.03 3.67
N MET A 115 -4.32 6.03 2.68
CA MET A 115 -3.68 4.83 2.16
C MET A 115 -2.85 4.09 3.23
N ARG A 116 -2.10 4.81 4.07
CA ARG A 116 -1.36 4.21 5.21
C ARG A 116 -2.26 3.43 6.16
N ARG A 117 -3.46 3.95 6.43
CA ARG A 117 -4.44 3.25 7.28
C ARG A 117 -4.92 1.95 6.63
N MET A 118 -5.08 1.91 5.32
CA MET A 118 -5.52 0.70 4.60
C MET A 118 -4.37 -0.32 4.41
N LEU A 119 -3.15 0.17 4.16
CA LEU A 119 -1.95 -0.63 3.89
C LEU A 119 -1.24 -1.13 5.16
N VAL A 120 -1.99 -1.55 6.17
CA VAL A 120 -1.42 -2.22 7.35
C VAL A 120 -1.15 -3.68 7.02
N VAL A 121 0.11 -4.13 7.13
CA VAL A 121 0.51 -5.49 6.72
C VAL A 121 -0.13 -6.59 7.56
N ASP A 122 -0.36 -6.35 8.85
CA ASP A 122 -1.08 -7.27 9.72
C ASP A 122 -2.60 -7.10 9.54
N PRO A 123 -3.31 -8.06 8.96
CA PRO A 123 -4.76 -7.95 8.75
C PRO A 123 -5.55 -7.82 10.06
N LYS A 124 -4.98 -8.21 11.22
CA LYS A 124 -5.63 -8.05 12.52
C LYS A 124 -5.57 -6.63 13.07
N GLN A 125 -4.63 -5.83 12.58
CA GLN A 125 -4.44 -4.44 12.97
C GLN A 125 -5.01 -3.47 11.94
N ARG A 126 -5.44 -3.99 10.78
CA ARG A 126 -6.05 -3.19 9.72
C ARG A 126 -7.43 -2.73 10.17
N PRO A 127 -7.78 -1.44 9.99
CA PRO A 127 -9.10 -0.93 10.29
C PRO A 127 -10.16 -1.63 9.43
N THR A 128 -11.40 -1.59 9.91
CA THR A 128 -12.59 -2.03 9.19
C THR A 128 -13.04 -0.99 8.16
N ALA A 129 -13.95 -1.39 7.25
CA ALA A 129 -14.51 -0.47 6.27
C ALA A 129 -15.31 0.65 6.96
N GLU A 130 -16.04 0.32 8.02
CA GLU A 130 -16.80 1.27 8.83
C GLU A 130 -15.88 2.33 9.48
N GLU A 131 -14.72 1.92 10.01
CA GLU A 131 -13.75 2.86 10.60
C GLU A 131 -13.02 3.73 9.55
N LEU A 132 -12.90 3.24 8.31
CA LEU A 132 -12.33 4.00 7.21
C LEU A 132 -13.32 5.01 6.62
N LEU A 133 -14.62 4.71 6.64
CA LEU A 133 -15.68 5.64 6.20
C LEU A 133 -15.76 6.91 7.06
N GLU A 134 -15.21 6.87 8.26
CA GLU A 134 -15.10 8.01 9.18
C GLU A 134 -13.77 8.77 9.05
N ASP A 135 -12.90 8.38 8.11
CA ASP A 135 -11.65 9.09 7.83
C ASP A 135 -11.90 10.50 7.30
N GLU A 136 -11.03 11.44 7.69
CA GLU A 136 -11.09 12.84 7.27
C GLU A 136 -11.08 13.00 5.74
N PHE A 137 -10.27 12.19 5.05
CA PHE A 137 -10.17 12.19 3.58
C PHE A 137 -11.53 11.94 2.89
N LEU A 138 -12.39 11.12 3.49
CA LEU A 138 -13.73 10.83 2.96
C LEU A 138 -14.81 11.79 3.49
N ARG A 139 -14.57 12.44 4.62
CA ARG A 139 -15.54 13.34 5.27
C ARG A 139 -15.65 14.69 4.56
N GLU A 140 -14.56 15.24 4.03
CA GLU A 140 -14.60 16.52 3.30
C GLU A 140 -15.46 16.47 2.02
N LYS A 141 -15.69 15.27 1.45
CA LYS A 141 -16.51 15.11 0.23
C LYS A 141 -18.01 14.95 0.49
N LYS A 142 -18.45 14.83 1.74
CA LYS A 142 -19.88 14.67 2.09
C LYS A 142 -20.67 15.99 2.13
N THR A 143 -20.03 17.15 1.99
CA THR A 143 -20.66 18.47 2.12
C THR A 143 -21.21 19.07 0.82
N VAL A 144 -21.06 18.40 -0.33
CA VAL A 144 -21.70 18.83 -1.60
C VAL A 144 -22.89 17.91 -1.90
N GLY A 145 -23.94 18.00 -1.09
CA GLY A 145 -25.14 17.18 -1.30
C GLY A 145 -26.06 17.12 -0.09
N ALA A 146 -26.54 18.28 0.36
CA ALA A 146 -27.71 18.38 1.24
C ALA A 146 -28.56 19.58 0.79
#